data_AF-A0A412X7D6-F1
#
_entry.id   AF-A0A412X7D6-F1
#
_cell.length_a   1.000
_cell.length_b   1.000
_cell.length_c   1.000
_cell.angle_alpha   90.00
_cell.angle_beta   90.00
_cell.angle_gamma   90.00
#
_symmetry.space_group_name_H-M   'P 1'
#
loop_
_entity.id
_entity.type
_entity.pdbx_description
1 polymer ?
#
loop_
_entity_poly.entity_id
_entity_poly.type
_entity_poly.pdbx_seq_one_letter_code
_entity_poly.pdbx_strand_id
1 'polypeptide(L)'
;FHAAAYKHVPMMEDNVSESIQVNVFGTRTVADLAVKYGAEKFVMISTDKAVNPTNVMGCSKRICEIYVQSLAKKLQKEGGHATQFITTRFGNVLGSNGSVIPRFRDQIQRGGPVTVTHPEIIRYFMTIPEACRLVLEAGSMGNGGEIYIFDMGKPVKIVDLAKRMISLSGRTDVKIEFTGLRHGEKLYEELLNVKELTKPTYHEKIMIATVREYDYDEVKERIQKLIDVSYTYDQMKIVAAMKDIVPEFVSKNSCFEALDKKK
;
A
#
# COMPACT_ATOMS: atom_id res chain seq x y z
N PHE A 1 -16.79 -0.56 -1.82
CA PHE A 1 -15.45 -0.99 -1.38
C PHE A 1 -14.55 -1.07 -2.60
N HIS A 2 -13.43 -0.34 -2.61
CA HIS A 2 -12.45 -0.31 -3.69
C HIS A 2 -11.19 -1.09 -3.28
N ALA A 3 -11.06 -2.30 -3.81
CA ALA A 3 -9.93 -3.20 -3.57
C ALA A 3 -9.14 -3.54 -4.85
N ALA A 4 -9.44 -2.88 -5.98
CA ALA A 4 -8.76 -3.11 -7.24
C ALA A 4 -7.44 -2.30 -7.29
N ALA A 5 -6.32 -3.00 -7.45
CA ALA A 5 -5.00 -2.41 -7.66
C ALA A 5 -3.99 -3.50 -8.07
N TYR A 6 -2.92 -3.10 -8.76
CA TYR A 6 -1.70 -3.88 -8.78
C TYR A 6 -0.89 -3.67 -7.50
N LYS A 7 -0.45 -4.78 -6.88
CA LYS A 7 0.20 -4.82 -5.56
C LYS A 7 1.61 -5.41 -5.56
N HIS A 8 2.07 -5.94 -6.68
CA HIS A 8 3.36 -6.63 -6.76
C HIS A 8 4.49 -5.61 -6.91
N VAL A 9 5.25 -5.38 -5.83
CA VAL A 9 6.35 -4.39 -5.82
C VAL A 9 7.32 -4.57 -7.01
N PRO A 10 7.91 -5.76 -7.26
CA PRO A 10 8.86 -5.90 -8.38
C PRO A 10 8.22 -5.60 -9.74
N MET A 11 6.99 -6.09 -9.96
CA MET A 11 6.27 -5.87 -11.22
C MET A 11 6.00 -4.38 -11.46
N MET A 12 5.74 -3.61 -10.41
CA MET A 12 5.45 -2.17 -10.51
C MET A 12 6.72 -1.31 -10.60
N GLU A 13 7.86 -1.78 -10.10
CA GLU A 13 9.17 -1.19 -10.42
C GLU A 13 9.48 -1.34 -11.91
N ASP A 14 9.18 -2.51 -12.50
CA ASP A 14 9.40 -2.77 -13.93
C ASP A 14 8.34 -2.12 -14.83
N ASN A 15 7.13 -1.86 -14.31
CA ASN A 15 5.98 -1.33 -15.05
C ASN A 15 5.40 -0.09 -14.36
N VAL A 16 6.20 0.98 -14.34
CA VAL A 16 5.83 2.23 -13.64
C VAL A 16 4.55 2.86 -14.20
N SER A 17 4.37 2.87 -15.53
CA SER A 17 3.18 3.42 -16.19
C SER A 17 1.90 2.74 -15.73
N GLU A 18 1.90 1.40 -15.63
CA GLU A 18 0.77 0.60 -15.14
C GLU A 18 0.39 0.94 -13.69
N SER A 19 1.39 1.26 -12.85
CA SER A 19 1.14 1.72 -11.48
C SER A 19 0.32 3.01 -11.44
N ILE A 20 0.49 3.88 -12.44
CA ILE A 20 -0.29 5.13 -12.54
C ILE A 20 -1.64 4.87 -13.19
N GLN A 21 -1.66 4.20 -14.34
CA GLN A 21 -2.87 4.01 -15.13
C GLN A 21 -3.90 3.14 -14.41
N VAL A 22 -3.47 2.09 -13.71
CA VAL A 22 -4.38 1.20 -12.98
C VAL A 22 -4.65 1.72 -11.58
N ASN A 23 -3.62 1.98 -10.77
CA ASN A 23 -3.87 2.32 -9.37
C ASN A 23 -4.38 3.77 -9.25
N VAL A 24 -3.66 4.75 -9.79
CA VAL A 24 -3.97 6.17 -9.58
C VAL A 24 -5.18 6.59 -10.42
N PHE A 25 -5.12 6.42 -11.74
CA PHE A 25 -6.23 6.82 -12.62
C PHE A 25 -7.48 5.97 -12.40
N GLY A 26 -7.32 4.66 -12.16
CA GLY A 26 -8.43 3.79 -11.76
C GLY A 26 -9.08 4.26 -10.46
N THR A 27 -8.32 4.56 -9.41
CA THR A 27 -8.89 5.07 -8.15
C THR A 27 -9.60 6.40 -8.34
N ARG A 28 -8.99 7.35 -9.07
CA ARG A 28 -9.62 8.63 -9.39
C ARG A 28 -10.96 8.42 -10.09
N THR A 29 -10.99 7.57 -11.10
CA THR A 29 -12.21 7.29 -11.87
C THR A 29 -13.32 6.75 -10.97
N VAL A 30 -13.05 5.72 -10.17
CA VAL A 30 -14.09 5.12 -9.31
C VAL A 30 -14.51 6.09 -8.21
N ALA A 31 -13.59 6.88 -7.64
CA ALA A 31 -13.91 7.90 -6.65
C ALA A 31 -14.81 8.99 -7.23
N ASP A 32 -14.49 9.52 -8.40
CA ASP A 32 -15.29 10.56 -9.07
C ASP A 32 -16.69 10.04 -9.43
N LEU A 33 -16.79 8.79 -9.89
CA LEU A 33 -18.08 8.16 -10.19
C LEU A 33 -18.89 7.89 -8.93
N ALA A 34 -18.25 7.53 -7.81
CA ALA A 34 -18.93 7.37 -6.53
C ALA A 34 -19.62 8.66 -6.08
N VAL A 35 -18.94 9.80 -6.23
CA VAL A 35 -19.51 11.13 -5.98
C VAL A 35 -20.64 11.43 -6.97
N LYS A 36 -20.38 11.27 -8.27
CA LYS A 36 -21.34 11.58 -9.34
C LYS A 36 -22.67 10.85 -9.17
N TYR A 37 -22.62 9.59 -8.73
CA TYR A 37 -23.81 8.75 -8.55
C TYR A 37 -24.31 8.69 -7.11
N GLY A 38 -23.80 9.53 -6.21
CA GLY A 38 -24.32 9.68 -4.85
C GLY A 38 -24.11 8.44 -3.96
N ALA A 39 -23.00 7.73 -4.11
CA ALA A 39 -22.65 6.66 -3.19
C ALA A 39 -22.47 7.23 -1.78
N GLU A 40 -23.09 6.60 -0.78
CA GLU A 40 -23.00 7.09 0.61
C GLU A 40 -21.57 6.96 1.16
N LYS A 41 -20.94 5.79 0.97
CA LYS A 41 -19.58 5.50 1.46
C LYS A 41 -18.68 4.90 0.38
N PHE A 42 -17.47 5.43 0.29
CA PHE A 42 -16.37 4.90 -0.52
C PHE A 42 -15.24 4.43 0.40
N VAL A 43 -15.09 3.12 0.55
CA VAL A 43 -14.01 2.52 1.36
C VAL A 43 -12.86 2.07 0.46
N MET A 44 -11.69 2.73 0.57
CA MET A 44 -10.47 2.38 -0.16
C MET A 44 -9.56 1.47 0.67
N ILE A 45 -9.08 0.39 0.05
CA ILE A 45 -8.02 -0.44 0.61
C ILE A 45 -6.66 0.13 0.23
N SER A 46 -5.87 0.48 1.24
CA SER A 46 -4.47 0.91 1.13
C SER A 46 -3.54 -0.12 1.80
N THR A 47 -2.29 0.24 2.05
CA THR A 47 -1.23 -0.66 2.51
C THR A 47 -0.23 0.10 3.37
N ASP A 48 0.40 -0.58 4.31
CA ASP A 48 1.62 -0.13 5.00
C ASP A 48 2.70 0.45 4.06
N LYS A 49 2.83 -0.07 2.83
CA LYS A 49 3.80 0.40 1.83
C LYS A 49 3.53 1.82 1.31
N ALA A 50 2.34 2.37 1.54
CA ALA A 50 2.03 3.76 1.24
C ALA A 50 2.67 4.74 2.26
N VAL A 51 3.12 4.22 3.41
CA VAL A 51 3.81 4.99 4.45
C VAL A 51 5.30 5.07 4.13
N ASN A 52 5.83 6.30 4.00
CA ASN A 52 7.22 6.56 3.61
C ASN A 52 7.66 5.62 2.47
N PRO A 53 6.96 5.66 1.33
CA PRO A 53 7.10 4.65 0.30
C PRO A 53 8.55 4.58 -0.18
N THR A 54 9.02 3.37 -0.45
CA THR A 54 10.34 3.13 -1.04
C THR A 54 10.28 2.47 -2.41
N ASN A 55 9.07 2.29 -2.92
CA ASN A 55 8.79 1.66 -4.19
C ASN A 55 7.62 2.35 -4.89
N VAL A 56 7.57 2.20 -6.22
CA VAL A 56 6.55 2.74 -7.12
C VAL A 56 5.15 2.27 -6.71
N MET A 57 4.96 1.00 -6.35
CA MET A 57 3.67 0.47 -5.94
C MET A 57 3.12 1.20 -4.71
N GLY A 58 3.91 1.29 -3.64
CA GLY A 58 3.56 1.99 -2.41
C GLY A 58 3.30 3.47 -2.66
N CYS A 59 4.14 4.12 -3.46
CA CYS A 59 3.95 5.53 -3.83
C CYS A 59 2.65 5.74 -4.62
N SER A 60 2.31 4.85 -5.57
CA SER A 60 1.03 4.92 -6.30
C SER A 60 -0.17 4.85 -5.36
N LYS A 61 -0.13 3.99 -4.34
CA LYS A 61 -1.17 3.89 -3.30
C LYS A 61 -1.20 5.14 -2.42
N ARG A 62 -0.05 5.73 -2.10
CA ARG A 62 0.00 7.02 -1.38
C ARG A 62 -0.64 8.16 -2.18
N ILE A 63 -0.43 8.21 -3.49
CA ILE A 63 -1.09 9.17 -4.38
C ILE A 63 -2.61 8.95 -4.40
N CYS A 64 -3.07 7.69 -4.41
CA CYS A 64 -4.49 7.37 -4.29
C CYS A 64 -5.09 7.91 -2.99
N GLU A 65 -4.39 7.78 -1.86
CA GLU A 65 -4.82 8.34 -0.58
C GLU A 65 -4.93 9.87 -0.66
N ILE A 66 -3.90 10.54 -1.17
CA ILE A 66 -3.90 12.00 -1.33
C ILE A 66 -5.12 12.47 -2.13
N TYR A 67 -5.47 11.76 -3.21
CA TYR A 67 -6.63 12.08 -4.04
C TYR A 67 -7.95 11.93 -3.28
N VAL A 68 -8.22 10.76 -2.69
CA VAL A 68 -9.50 10.52 -2.01
C VAL A 68 -9.67 11.42 -0.80
N GLN A 69 -8.57 11.75 -0.11
CA GLN A 69 -8.60 12.65 1.04
C GLN A 69 -8.85 14.10 0.66
N SER A 70 -8.19 14.60 -0.39
CA SER A 70 -8.42 15.97 -0.85
C SER A 70 -9.85 16.12 -1.40
N LEU A 71 -10.37 15.10 -2.10
CA LEU A 71 -11.75 15.06 -2.57
C LEU A 71 -12.75 15.06 -1.42
N ALA A 72 -12.54 14.22 -0.39
CA ALA A 72 -13.37 14.20 0.80
C ALA A 72 -13.45 15.58 1.47
N LYS A 73 -12.30 16.24 1.62
CA LYS A 73 -12.23 17.58 2.22
C LYS A 73 -12.95 18.63 1.39
N LYS A 74 -12.83 18.58 0.07
CA LYS A 74 -13.56 19.48 -0.84
C LYS A 74 -15.07 19.34 -0.65
N LEU A 75 -15.56 18.11 -0.67
CA LEU A 75 -17.00 17.82 -0.51
C LEU A 75 -17.52 18.28 0.86
N GLN A 76 -16.75 18.07 1.92
CA GLN A 76 -17.09 18.56 3.26
C GLN A 76 -17.23 20.10 3.31
N LYS A 77 -16.40 20.84 2.57
CA LYS A 77 -16.49 22.31 2.48
C LYS A 77 -17.68 22.79 1.66
N GLU A 78 -18.06 22.06 0.61
CA GLU A 78 -19.20 22.39 -0.25
C GLU A 78 -20.54 22.16 0.47
N GLY A 79 -20.56 21.28 1.49
CA GLY A 79 -21.72 21.01 2.33
C GLY A 79 -22.74 20.06 1.68
N GLY A 80 -23.75 19.65 2.46
CA GLY A 80 -24.78 18.70 2.02
C GLY A 80 -24.42 17.23 2.25
N HIS A 81 -25.28 16.32 1.77
CA HIS A 81 -25.02 14.89 1.80
C HIS A 81 -24.04 14.52 0.68
N ALA A 82 -22.80 14.23 1.05
CA ALA A 82 -21.73 13.88 0.11
C ALA A 82 -21.13 12.51 0.44
N THR A 83 -20.56 11.85 -0.57
CA THR A 83 -19.86 10.58 -0.42
C THR A 83 -18.79 10.66 0.67
N GLN A 84 -18.89 9.80 1.67
CA GLN A 84 -17.90 9.69 2.73
C GLN A 84 -16.77 8.76 2.29
N PHE A 85 -15.56 9.32 2.19
CA PHE A 85 -14.37 8.56 1.84
C PHE A 85 -13.68 8.02 3.09
N ILE A 86 -13.44 6.72 3.11
CA ILE A 86 -12.79 6.01 4.21
C ILE A 86 -11.60 5.27 3.62
N THR A 87 -10.43 5.41 4.22
CA THR A 87 -9.24 4.66 3.79
C THR A 87 -8.83 3.70 4.90
N THR A 88 -8.40 2.50 4.55
CA THR A 88 -7.85 1.52 5.50
C THR A 88 -6.42 1.16 5.12
N ARG A 89 -5.49 1.22 6.09
CA ARG A 89 -4.09 0.81 5.95
C ARG A 89 -3.84 -0.39 6.84
N PHE A 90 -3.29 -1.44 6.26
CA PHE A 90 -2.84 -2.61 6.99
C PHE A 90 -1.71 -3.32 6.23
N GLY A 91 -1.02 -4.22 6.93
CA GLY A 91 0.11 -4.96 6.42
C GLY A 91 -0.26 -6.17 5.58
N ASN A 92 0.59 -7.19 5.60
CA ASN A 92 0.40 -8.37 4.78
C ASN A 92 -0.80 -9.21 5.27
N VAL A 93 -1.48 -9.84 4.31
CA VAL A 93 -2.54 -10.80 4.59
C VAL A 93 -2.04 -12.21 4.28
N LEU A 94 -2.20 -13.12 5.26
CA LEU A 94 -1.76 -14.51 5.19
C LEU A 94 -2.40 -15.22 4.00
N GLY A 95 -1.58 -15.93 3.23
CA GLY A 95 -2.05 -16.74 2.11
C GLY A 95 -2.60 -15.96 0.92
N SER A 96 -2.45 -14.63 0.87
CA SER A 96 -2.92 -13.83 -0.26
C SER A 96 -2.20 -14.21 -1.57
N ASN A 97 -2.87 -14.00 -2.71
CA ASN A 97 -2.32 -14.33 -4.03
C ASN A 97 -0.96 -13.69 -4.27
N GLY A 98 -0.03 -14.50 -4.77
CA GLY A 98 1.35 -14.12 -5.07
C GLY A 98 2.16 -13.67 -3.84
N SER A 99 1.75 -14.02 -2.62
CA SER A 99 2.50 -13.75 -1.40
C SER A 99 3.57 -14.82 -1.12
N VAL A 100 4.35 -14.57 -0.06
CA VAL A 100 5.49 -15.42 0.32
C VAL A 100 5.08 -16.86 0.70
N ILE A 101 3.91 -17.04 1.32
CA ILE A 101 3.47 -18.36 1.80
C ILE A 101 3.18 -19.33 0.64
N PRO A 102 2.35 -18.98 -0.38
CA PRO A 102 2.20 -19.82 -1.57
C PRO A 102 3.53 -20.14 -2.26
N ARG A 103 4.44 -19.16 -2.35
CA ARG A 103 5.77 -19.36 -2.94
C ARG A 103 6.61 -20.38 -2.16
N PHE A 104 6.67 -20.26 -0.84
CA PHE A 104 7.40 -21.22 0.01
C PHE A 104 6.79 -22.61 -0.10
N ARG A 105 5.46 -22.73 -0.14
CA ARG A 105 4.78 -24.02 -0.33
C ARG A 105 5.19 -24.67 -1.65
N ASP A 106 5.16 -23.93 -2.76
CA ASP A 106 5.58 -24.43 -4.08
C ASP A 106 7.08 -24.81 -4.10
N GLN A 107 7.95 -23.98 -3.53
CA GLN A 107 9.39 -24.29 -3.40
C GLN A 107 9.63 -25.57 -2.60
N ILE A 108 8.95 -25.74 -1.46
CA ILE A 108 9.04 -26.95 -0.62
C ILE A 108 8.51 -28.17 -1.36
N GLN A 109 7.42 -28.04 -2.13
CA GLN A 109 6.88 -29.15 -2.93
C GLN A 109 7.86 -29.59 -4.03
N ARG A 110 8.63 -28.65 -4.60
CA ARG A 110 9.56 -28.91 -5.71
C ARG A 110 10.94 -29.42 -5.32
N GLY A 111 11.30 -29.45 -4.04
CA GLY A 111 12.68 -29.82 -3.65
C GLY A 111 13.40 -28.80 -2.77
N GLY A 112 12.94 -27.56 -2.77
CA GLY A 112 13.74 -26.40 -2.34
C GLY A 112 14.69 -25.91 -3.44
N PRO A 113 15.55 -24.93 -3.12
CA PRO A 113 15.63 -24.21 -1.84
C PRO A 113 14.44 -23.26 -1.64
N VAL A 114 14.13 -22.97 -0.37
CA VAL A 114 13.23 -21.86 -0.02
C VAL A 114 14.02 -20.56 -0.06
N THR A 115 13.58 -19.60 -0.86
CA THR A 115 14.32 -18.34 -1.07
C THR A 115 13.79 -17.23 -0.16
N VAL A 116 14.61 -16.77 0.77
CA VAL A 116 14.31 -15.61 1.64
C VAL A 116 15.13 -14.42 1.15
N THR A 117 14.58 -13.22 1.12
CA THR A 117 15.31 -12.05 0.58
C THR A 117 16.43 -11.59 1.51
N HIS A 118 16.17 -11.52 2.82
CA HIS A 118 17.16 -11.10 3.81
C HIS A 118 16.91 -11.77 5.16
N PRO A 119 17.95 -12.14 5.95
CA PRO A 119 17.78 -12.81 7.26
C PRO A 119 16.95 -12.00 8.25
N GLU A 120 17.13 -10.68 8.26
CA GLU A 120 16.45 -9.77 9.20
C GLU A 120 15.11 -9.20 8.70
N ILE A 121 14.60 -9.67 7.56
CA ILE A 121 13.34 -9.13 7.01
C ILE A 121 12.14 -9.58 7.84
N ILE A 122 11.31 -8.62 8.26
CA ILE A 122 10.09 -8.89 9.03
C ILE A 122 8.87 -8.31 8.35
N ARG A 123 7.72 -8.96 8.55
CA ARG A 123 6.43 -8.47 8.07
C ARG A 123 5.35 -8.66 9.13
N TYR A 124 4.38 -7.76 9.09
CA TYR A 124 3.15 -7.86 9.87
C TYR A 124 2.13 -8.69 9.12
N PHE A 125 1.42 -9.56 9.82
CA PHE A 125 0.46 -10.48 9.21
C PHE A 125 -0.86 -10.47 9.94
N MET A 126 -1.92 -10.57 9.16
CA MET A 126 -3.28 -10.81 9.63
C MET A 126 -3.94 -11.82 8.69
N THR A 127 -4.96 -12.55 9.15
CA THR A 127 -5.73 -13.44 8.29
C THR A 127 -6.70 -12.66 7.38
N ILE A 128 -7.13 -13.25 6.27
CA ILE A 128 -8.13 -12.63 5.37
C ILE A 128 -9.43 -12.29 6.14
N PRO A 129 -10.05 -13.21 6.92
CA PRO A 129 -11.29 -12.91 7.63
C PRO A 129 -11.14 -11.78 8.66
N GLU A 130 -10.03 -11.73 9.38
CA GLU A 130 -9.74 -10.63 10.32
C GLU A 130 -9.64 -9.30 9.59
N ALA A 131 -8.87 -9.22 8.49
CA ALA A 131 -8.73 -7.99 7.72
C ALA A 131 -10.07 -7.53 7.15
N CYS A 132 -10.87 -8.43 6.58
CA CYS A 132 -12.19 -8.11 6.08
C CYS A 132 -13.13 -7.58 7.17
N ARG A 133 -13.11 -8.18 8.38
CA ARG A 133 -13.92 -7.69 9.51
C ARG A 133 -13.52 -6.27 9.92
N LEU A 134 -12.22 -5.99 10.06
CA LEU A 134 -11.75 -4.65 10.41
C LEU A 134 -12.04 -3.62 9.31
N VAL A 135 -12.00 -4.01 8.03
CA VAL A 135 -12.40 -3.14 6.91
C VAL A 135 -13.89 -2.80 6.97
N LEU A 136 -14.74 -3.78 7.24
CA LEU A 136 -16.18 -3.56 7.38
C LEU A 136 -16.48 -2.67 8.60
N GLU A 137 -15.79 -2.91 9.71
CA GLU A 137 -15.91 -2.14 10.94
C GLU A 137 -15.49 -0.67 10.73
N ALA A 138 -14.33 -0.44 10.09
CA ALA A 138 -13.86 0.89 9.71
C ALA A 138 -14.84 1.59 8.75
N GLY A 139 -15.38 0.85 7.77
CA GLY A 139 -16.39 1.34 6.85
C GLY A 139 -17.69 1.76 7.56
N SER A 140 -18.07 1.03 8.60
CA SER A 140 -19.25 1.33 9.42
C SER A 140 -19.05 2.60 10.26
N MET A 141 -17.93 2.69 10.99
CA MET A 141 -17.67 3.80 11.93
C MET A 141 -17.24 5.12 11.29
N GLY A 142 -16.72 5.09 10.06
CA GLY A 142 -16.16 6.28 9.40
C GLY A 142 -17.19 7.34 9.07
N ASN A 143 -16.83 8.60 9.29
CA ASN A 143 -17.66 9.77 9.01
C ASN A 143 -17.18 10.57 7.78
N GLY A 144 -16.09 10.13 7.15
CA GLY A 144 -15.52 10.70 5.93
C GLY A 144 -14.21 11.46 6.20
N GLY A 145 -13.19 11.16 5.39
CA GLY A 145 -11.86 11.77 5.42
C GLY A 145 -10.83 10.99 6.24
N GLU A 146 -11.25 10.00 7.04
CA GLU A 146 -10.35 9.26 7.92
C GLU A 146 -9.50 8.24 7.16
N ILE A 147 -8.24 8.08 7.62
CA ILE A 147 -7.43 6.90 7.34
C ILE A 147 -7.38 6.07 8.61
N TYR A 148 -7.96 4.87 8.55
CA TYR A 148 -7.89 3.88 9.60
C TYR A 148 -6.65 3.00 9.44
N ILE A 149 -5.94 2.77 10.55
CA ILE A 149 -4.79 1.89 10.64
C ILE A 149 -5.14 0.74 11.57
N PHE A 150 -4.86 -0.49 11.14
CA PHE A 150 -5.13 -1.66 11.95
C PHE A 150 -3.93 -2.04 12.80
N ASP A 151 -4.20 -2.44 14.03
CA ASP A 151 -3.22 -3.14 14.85
C ASP A 151 -2.98 -4.54 14.27
N MET A 152 -1.76 -4.75 13.80
CA MET A 152 -1.32 -6.00 13.18
C MET A 152 -0.63 -6.95 14.17
N GLY A 153 -0.54 -6.56 15.46
CA GLY A 153 0.18 -7.31 16.47
C GLY A 153 1.70 -7.37 16.22
N LYS A 154 2.31 -8.48 16.61
CA LYS A 154 3.77 -8.65 16.55
C LYS A 154 4.25 -8.98 15.13
N PRO A 155 5.34 -8.37 14.65
CA PRO A 155 5.91 -8.72 13.37
C PRO A 155 6.54 -10.12 13.40
N VAL A 156 6.62 -10.75 12.23
CA VAL A 156 7.18 -12.10 12.04
C VAL A 156 8.41 -12.02 11.14
N LYS A 157 9.54 -12.61 11.57
CA LYS A 157 10.70 -12.80 10.70
C LYS A 157 10.38 -13.79 9.58
N ILE A 158 10.66 -13.43 8.34
CA ILE A 158 10.33 -14.28 7.18
C ILE A 158 11.17 -15.57 7.18
N VAL A 159 12.41 -15.52 7.69
CA VAL A 159 13.23 -16.73 7.85
C VAL A 159 12.61 -17.72 8.84
N ASP A 160 11.98 -17.25 9.91
CA ASP A 160 11.33 -18.12 10.89
C ASP A 160 10.04 -18.72 10.35
N LEU A 161 9.30 -17.94 9.54
CA LEU A 161 8.17 -18.45 8.77
C LEU A 161 8.62 -19.58 7.81
N ALA A 162 9.71 -19.38 7.06
CA ALA A 162 10.26 -20.39 6.17
C ALA A 162 10.63 -21.68 6.91
N LYS A 163 11.40 -21.57 8.00
CA LYS A 163 11.77 -22.71 8.87
C LYS A 163 10.55 -23.48 9.37
N ARG A 164 9.52 -22.76 9.83
CA ARG A 164 8.29 -23.38 10.33
C ARG A 164 7.52 -24.11 9.23
N MET A 165 7.45 -23.53 8.03
CA MET A 165 6.80 -24.19 6.89
C MET A 165 7.54 -25.45 6.43
N ILE A 166 8.87 -25.43 6.41
CA ILE A 166 9.69 -26.62 6.11
C ILE A 166 9.42 -27.71 7.16
N SER A 167 9.50 -27.36 8.45
CA SER A 167 9.24 -28.30 9.55
C SER A 167 7.84 -28.94 9.47
N LEU A 168 6.80 -28.14 9.21
CA LEU A 168 5.42 -28.62 9.06
C LEU A 168 5.21 -29.50 7.82
N SER A 169 6.10 -29.44 6.82
CA SER A 169 6.03 -30.31 5.63
C SER A 169 6.61 -31.71 5.86
N GLY A 170 7.27 -31.94 7.00
CA GLY A 170 7.98 -33.20 7.28
C GLY A 170 9.32 -33.36 6.56
N ARG A 171 9.77 -32.37 5.78
CA ARG A 171 11.05 -32.39 5.07
C ARG A 171 12.19 -31.86 5.93
N THR A 172 13.36 -32.50 5.82
CA THR A 172 14.59 -32.13 6.54
C THR A 172 15.72 -31.70 5.59
N ASP A 173 15.54 -31.90 4.28
CA ASP A 173 16.53 -31.68 3.23
C ASP A 173 16.39 -30.33 2.51
N VAL A 174 15.31 -29.59 2.78
CA VAL A 174 15.05 -28.27 2.17
C VAL A 174 15.92 -27.20 2.83
N LYS A 175 16.82 -26.61 2.04
CA LYS A 175 17.66 -25.48 2.45
C LYS A 175 16.92 -24.15 2.33
N ILE A 176 17.38 -23.17 3.11
CA ILE A 176 17.00 -21.76 2.95
C ILE A 176 18.17 -21.02 2.30
N GLU A 177 17.89 -20.30 1.22
CA GLU A 177 18.87 -19.46 0.53
C GLU A 177 18.48 -17.99 0.59
N PHE A 178 19.48 -17.14 0.83
CA PHE A 178 19.29 -15.69 0.87
C PHE A 178 19.57 -15.07 -0.50
N THR A 179 18.57 -14.42 -1.10
CA THR A 179 18.67 -13.90 -2.47
C THR A 179 18.95 -12.41 -2.56
N GLY A 180 19.10 -11.72 -1.43
CA GLY A 180 19.18 -10.26 -1.37
C GLY A 180 17.82 -9.58 -1.43
N LEU A 181 17.79 -8.31 -1.03
CA LEU A 181 16.61 -7.45 -1.12
C LEU A 181 16.32 -7.10 -2.57
N ARG A 182 15.03 -7.05 -2.92
CA ARG A 182 14.60 -6.66 -4.27
C ARG A 182 14.49 -5.14 -4.40
N HIS A 183 14.41 -4.68 -5.65
CA HIS A 183 14.05 -3.31 -5.99
C HIS A 183 12.82 -2.84 -5.20
N GLY A 184 12.98 -1.73 -4.49
CA GLY A 184 11.95 -1.08 -3.72
C GLY A 184 11.57 -1.74 -2.38
N GLU A 185 12.18 -2.86 -2.02
CA GLU A 185 11.82 -3.66 -0.85
C GLU A 185 12.42 -3.12 0.45
N LYS A 186 11.58 -2.94 1.48
CA LYS A 186 12.02 -2.57 2.83
C LYS A 186 12.41 -3.79 3.66
N LEU A 187 13.39 -3.61 4.53
CA LEU A 187 13.72 -4.60 5.56
C LEU A 187 12.61 -4.67 6.62
N TYR A 188 12.08 -3.50 7.01
CA TYR A 188 10.99 -3.30 7.97
C TYR A 188 9.91 -2.42 7.35
N GLU A 189 8.65 -2.86 7.41
CA GLU A 189 7.52 -2.02 7.02
C GLU A 189 7.10 -1.14 8.19
N GLU A 190 6.72 0.10 7.90
CA GLU A 190 6.21 1.06 8.88
C GLU A 190 4.69 1.07 8.80
N LEU A 191 4.00 1.08 9.94
CA LEU A 191 2.55 1.26 9.97
C LEU A 191 2.14 2.75 9.99
N LEU A 192 3.07 3.63 10.39
CA LEU A 192 2.85 5.07 10.59
C LEU A 192 4.07 5.86 10.12
N ASN A 193 3.81 7.03 9.53
CA ASN A 193 4.88 7.98 9.27
C ASN A 193 5.28 8.66 10.60
N VAL A 194 6.57 9.01 10.78
CA VAL A 194 7.08 9.73 11.96
C VAL A 194 6.31 11.03 12.25
N LYS A 195 5.71 11.64 11.22
CA LYS A 195 4.88 12.85 11.35
C LYS A 195 3.39 12.58 11.60
N GLU A 196 2.93 11.34 11.49
CA GLU A 196 1.52 10.98 11.68
C GLU A 196 1.25 10.72 13.16
N LEU A 197 0.27 11.44 13.71
CA LEU A 197 -0.28 11.15 15.04
C LEU A 197 -1.49 10.23 14.91
N THR A 198 -1.67 9.33 15.87
CA THR A 198 -2.85 8.46 15.94
C THR A 198 -3.86 8.94 16.96
N LYS A 199 -5.14 8.78 16.63
CA LYS A 199 -6.25 8.89 17.57
C LYS A 199 -6.88 7.50 17.78
N PRO A 200 -7.24 7.13 19.01
CA PRO A 200 -7.94 5.87 19.26
C PRO A 200 -9.35 5.90 18.65
N THR A 201 -9.94 4.73 18.45
CA THR A 201 -11.37 4.55 18.14
C THR A 201 -12.02 3.74 19.26
N TYR A 202 -13.33 3.46 19.17
CA TYR A 202 -13.98 2.54 20.10
C TYR A 202 -13.52 1.08 19.92
N HIS A 203 -12.93 0.74 18.76
CA HIS A 203 -12.46 -0.60 18.48
C HIS A 203 -10.94 -0.67 18.72
N GLU A 204 -10.51 -1.51 19.67
CA GLU A 204 -9.11 -1.56 20.15
C GLU A 204 -8.07 -1.79 19.05
N LYS A 205 -8.42 -2.52 17.99
CA LYS A 205 -7.54 -2.79 16.84
C LYS A 205 -7.58 -1.76 15.72
N ILE A 206 -8.31 -0.65 15.87
CA ILE A 206 -8.49 0.34 14.83
C ILE A 206 -8.13 1.73 15.38
N MET A 207 -7.20 2.40 14.71
CA MET A 207 -6.75 3.76 15.03
C MET A 207 -6.98 4.68 13.84
N ILE A 208 -7.13 5.98 14.08
CA ILE A 208 -7.22 7.00 13.01
C ILE A 208 -5.87 7.70 12.86
N ALA A 209 -5.33 7.72 11.65
CA ALA A 209 -4.13 8.48 11.32
C ALA A 209 -4.49 9.94 11.04
N THR A 210 -3.78 10.86 11.69
CA THR A 210 -3.80 12.28 11.34
C THR A 210 -2.73 12.53 10.28
N VAL A 211 -3.16 12.88 9.07
CA VAL A 211 -2.25 13.11 7.95
C VAL A 211 -2.31 14.56 7.47
N ARG A 212 -1.32 14.92 6.66
CA ARG A 212 -1.28 16.21 5.98
C ARG A 212 -2.49 16.36 5.04
N GLU A 213 -3.11 17.53 5.09
CA GLU A 213 -4.16 17.90 4.16
C GLU A 213 -3.59 18.52 2.89
N TYR A 214 -4.28 18.29 1.78
CA TYR A 214 -3.94 18.81 0.46
C TYR A 214 -5.13 19.57 -0.12
N ASP A 215 -4.86 20.59 -0.92
CA ASP A 215 -5.89 21.24 -1.71
C ASP A 215 -6.33 20.34 -2.88
N TYR A 216 -7.63 20.22 -3.11
CA TYR A 216 -8.14 19.30 -4.13
C TYR A 216 -7.80 19.74 -5.54
N ASP A 217 -7.91 21.03 -5.86
CA ASP A 217 -7.72 21.50 -7.22
C ASP A 217 -6.24 21.40 -7.62
N GLU A 218 -5.32 21.70 -6.69
CA GLU A 218 -3.88 21.44 -6.87
C GLU A 218 -3.59 19.94 -7.09
N VAL A 219 -4.13 19.07 -6.22
CA VAL A 219 -3.92 17.61 -6.32
C VAL A 219 -4.47 17.07 -7.64
N LYS A 220 -5.66 17.50 -8.04
CA LYS A 220 -6.31 17.08 -9.28
C LYS A 220 -5.48 17.44 -10.49
N GLU A 221 -4.95 18.66 -10.55
CA GLU A 221 -4.08 19.10 -11.66
C GLU A 221 -2.78 18.29 -11.71
N ARG A 222 -2.12 18.10 -10.56
CA ARG A 222 -0.85 17.36 -10.47
C ARG A 222 -1.03 15.88 -10.84
N ILE A 223 -2.12 15.26 -10.39
CA ILE A 223 -2.46 13.89 -10.76
C ILE A 223 -2.83 13.79 -12.25
N GLN A 224 -3.55 14.76 -12.82
CA GLN A 224 -3.81 14.77 -14.26
C GLN A 224 -2.50 14.79 -15.06
N LYS A 225 -1.56 15.68 -14.70
CA LYS A 225 -0.24 15.72 -15.34
C LYS A 225 0.51 14.39 -15.20
N LEU A 226 0.47 13.76 -14.02
CA LEU A 226 1.08 12.45 -13.81
C LEU A 226 0.47 11.37 -14.70
N ILE A 227 -0.86 11.37 -14.86
CA ILE A 227 -1.56 10.44 -15.75
C ILE A 227 -1.12 10.66 -17.19
N ASP A 228 -1.05 11.91 -17.65
CA ASP A 228 -0.63 12.22 -19.02
C ASP A 228 0.83 11.78 -19.26
N VAL A 229 1.73 12.03 -18.29
CA VAL A 229 3.13 11.58 -18.34
C VAL A 229 3.23 10.04 -18.37
N SER A 230 2.30 9.32 -17.73
CA SER A 230 2.31 7.85 -17.74
C SER A 230 2.17 7.23 -19.15
N TYR A 231 1.54 7.94 -20.09
CA TYR A 231 1.40 7.51 -21.49
C TYR A 231 2.63 7.80 -22.35
N THR A 232 3.64 8.48 -21.80
CA THR A 232 4.95 8.60 -22.46
C THR A 232 5.83 7.38 -22.26
N TYR A 233 5.47 6.50 -21.30
CA TYR A 233 6.24 5.31 -20.89
C TYR A 233 7.68 5.60 -20.45
N ASP A 234 8.02 6.86 -20.20
CA ASP A 234 9.31 7.30 -19.67
C ASP A 234 9.31 7.13 -18.14
N GLN A 235 9.82 5.98 -17.68
CA GLN A 235 9.80 5.60 -16.26
C GLN A 235 10.48 6.65 -15.36
N MET A 236 11.57 7.27 -15.82
CA MET A 236 12.29 8.28 -15.04
C MET A 236 11.45 9.55 -14.88
N LYS A 237 10.79 10.01 -15.95
CA LYS A 237 9.86 11.15 -15.85
C LYS A 237 8.65 10.84 -14.97
N ILE A 238 8.08 9.64 -15.09
CA ILE A 238 6.94 9.22 -14.27
C ILE A 238 7.34 9.23 -12.79
N VAL A 239 8.46 8.58 -12.44
CA VAL A 239 8.91 8.54 -11.04
C VAL A 239 9.32 9.91 -10.52
N ALA A 240 9.91 10.78 -11.35
CA ALA A 240 10.17 12.16 -10.96
C ALA A 240 8.88 12.92 -10.61
N ALA A 241 7.82 12.76 -11.42
CA ALA A 241 6.52 13.34 -11.13
C ALA A 241 5.85 12.73 -9.87
N MET A 242 6.04 11.42 -9.63
CA MET A 242 5.58 10.79 -8.39
C MET A 242 6.27 11.38 -7.15
N LYS A 243 7.59 11.59 -7.20
CA LYS A 243 8.36 12.18 -6.10
C LYS A 243 8.02 13.65 -5.83
N ASP A 244 7.59 14.38 -6.86
CA ASP A 244 7.06 15.73 -6.69
C ASP A 244 5.77 15.70 -5.84
N ILE A 245 4.82 14.81 -6.18
CA ILE A 245 3.54 14.65 -5.46
C ILE A 245 3.73 14.08 -4.06
N VAL A 246 4.68 13.14 -3.89
CA VAL A 246 4.96 12.46 -2.62
C VAL A 246 6.42 12.71 -2.22
N PRO A 247 6.73 13.84 -1.56
CA PRO A 247 8.10 14.21 -1.20
C PRO A 247 8.79 13.22 -0.26
N GLU A 248 8.03 12.42 0.49
CA GLU A 248 8.53 11.34 1.34
C GLU A 248 8.89 10.05 0.58
N PHE A 249 8.69 9.98 -0.76
CA PHE A 249 9.06 8.83 -1.57
C PHE A 249 10.58 8.78 -1.84
N VAL A 250 11.27 7.91 -1.11
CA VAL A 250 12.72 7.66 -1.27
C VAL A 250 12.93 6.27 -1.82
N SER A 251 13.41 6.16 -3.06
CA SER A 251 13.58 4.86 -3.70
C SER A 251 14.66 4.04 -2.98
N LYS A 252 14.53 2.70 -3.01
CA LYS A 252 15.55 1.80 -2.42
C LYS A 252 15.85 0.65 -3.33
N ASN A 253 17.12 0.30 -3.45
CA ASN A 253 17.64 -0.74 -4.31
C ASN A 253 17.14 -0.60 -5.76
N SER A 254 16.95 0.63 -6.29
CA SER A 254 16.48 0.81 -7.67
C SER A 254 17.09 2.00 -8.41
N CYS A 255 17.04 1.98 -9.74
CA CYS A 255 17.59 3.03 -10.60
C CYS A 255 16.97 4.41 -10.33
N PHE A 256 15.77 4.43 -9.74
CA PHE A 256 15.07 5.64 -9.35
C PHE A 256 15.70 6.38 -8.16
N GLU A 257 16.69 5.79 -7.48
CA GLU A 257 17.52 6.47 -6.48
C GLU A 257 18.24 7.69 -7.08
N ALA A 258 18.53 7.68 -8.38
CA ALA A 258 19.11 8.83 -9.07
C ALA A 258 18.23 10.09 -9.02
N LEU A 259 16.93 9.94 -8.72
CA LEU A 259 15.97 11.03 -8.57
C LEU A 259 15.74 11.45 -7.11
N ASP A 260 16.35 10.75 -6.15
CA ASP A 260 16.20 11.09 -4.74
C ASP A 260 16.97 12.38 -4.41
N LYS A 261 16.31 13.29 -3.69
CA LYS A 261 16.97 14.49 -3.17
C LYS A 261 18.01 14.05 -2.15
N LYS A 262 19.27 14.45 -2.37
CA LYS A 262 20.32 14.28 -1.36
C LYS A 262 19.89 15.00 -0.08
N LYS A 263 19.81 14.26 1.02
CA LYS A 263 19.55 14.80 2.36
C LYS A 263 20.78 15.54 2.89
#